data_AF-A0A953BG66-F1
#
_entry.id   AF-A0A953BG66-F1
#
_cell.length_a   1.000
_cell.length_b   1.000
_cell.length_c   1.000
_cell.angle_alpha   90.00
_cell.angle_beta   90.00
_cell.angle_gamma   90.00
#
_symmetry.space_group_name_H-M   'P 1'
#
loop_
_entity.id
_entity.type
_entity.pdbx_description
1 polymer ?
#
loop_
_entity_poly.entity_id
_entity_poly.type
_entity_poly.pdbx_seq_one_letter_code
_entity_poly.pdbx_strand_id
1 'polypeptide(L)'
;MKEDVFPLTMNTWIRDRLVDGDGGRLDVNRHVMSVYLMPLRTYYLGTNERWLGEPEEVVQGFFADRLARGDFFAEWERSGMRLRRWLVNAFCFYLKELRRRKYRDGRAGEMADDPLTFSGDPERAVDRAFVVSVVQQALETARLMCNDTGLGEHWSVFEQHYCRQMSYAEIAEQTGYKPDRAAVMARTAARKFRATLRDLLERDAVHGDVDSEIASLLEICNDL
;
A
#
# COMPACT_ATOMS: atom_id res chain seq x y z
N MET A 1 7.41 38.60 9.02
CA MET A 1 7.95 37.24 8.96
C MET A 1 6.84 36.34 9.48
N LYS A 2 6.09 35.67 8.61
CA LYS A 2 5.05 34.72 9.02
C LYS A 2 5.75 33.38 9.24
N GLU A 3 5.68 32.87 10.46
CA GLU A 3 6.05 31.48 10.75
C GLU A 3 5.01 30.58 10.08
N ASP A 4 5.37 30.01 8.92
CA ASP A 4 4.68 28.84 8.38
C ASP A 4 5.08 27.64 9.24
N VAL A 5 4.34 27.44 10.34
CA VAL A 5 4.40 26.23 11.15
C VAL A 5 3.74 25.11 10.35
N PHE A 6 4.51 24.47 9.46
CA PHE A 6 4.12 23.20 8.87
C PHE A 6 3.95 22.17 10.00
N PRO A 7 2.82 21.43 10.08
CA PRO A 7 2.67 20.43 11.11
C PRO A 7 3.64 19.26 10.88
N LEU A 8 4.49 19.01 11.88
CA LEU A 8 5.32 17.82 12.07
C LEU A 8 4.42 16.58 12.27
N THR A 9 3.77 16.07 11.23
CA THR A 9 2.98 14.83 11.32
C THR A 9 3.11 14.04 10.04
N MET A 10 4.22 13.30 9.94
CA MET A 10 4.53 12.41 8.83
C MET A 10 4.87 10.98 9.32
N ASN A 11 4.61 10.66 10.59
CA ASN A 11 4.72 9.27 11.11
C ASN A 11 3.95 9.09 12.44
N THR A 12 2.87 9.84 12.65
CA THR A 12 2.14 9.79 13.91
C THR A 12 1.35 8.50 14.04
N TRP A 13 0.67 8.03 13.00
CA TRP A 13 -0.23 6.88 13.17
C TRP A 13 0.46 5.58 13.63
N ILE A 14 1.58 5.19 12.99
CA ILE A 14 2.28 3.96 13.41
C ILE A 14 2.84 4.14 14.82
N ARG A 15 3.44 5.29 15.12
CA ARG A 15 3.96 5.59 16.47
C ARG A 15 2.86 5.57 17.53
N ASP A 16 1.76 6.27 17.27
CA ASP A 16 0.60 6.40 18.16
C ASP A 16 -0.01 5.03 18.44
N ARG A 17 -0.15 4.19 17.41
CA ARG A 17 -0.62 2.81 17.58
C ARG A 17 0.37 1.95 18.35
N LEU A 18 1.68 2.08 18.14
CA LEU A 18 2.65 1.30 18.92
C LEU A 18 2.65 1.65 20.41
N VAL A 19 2.25 2.88 20.78
CA VAL A 19 2.04 3.28 22.20
C VAL A 19 0.84 2.54 22.82
N ASP A 20 -0.15 2.15 22.03
CA ASP A 20 -1.33 1.38 22.48
C ASP A 20 -1.00 -0.10 22.80
N GLY A 21 0.28 -0.50 22.77
CA GLY A 21 0.76 -1.83 23.14
C GLY A 21 0.41 -2.91 22.12
N ASP A 22 0.09 -4.12 22.58
CA ASP A 22 -0.12 -5.29 21.72
C ASP A 22 -1.28 -5.11 20.73
N GLY A 23 -2.35 -4.41 21.15
CA GLY A 23 -3.52 -4.13 20.31
C GLY A 23 -3.17 -3.22 19.14
N GLY A 24 -2.47 -2.11 19.40
CA GLY A 24 -2.06 -1.22 18.33
C GLY A 24 -0.94 -1.81 17.45
N ARG A 25 -0.06 -2.65 18.00
CA ARG A 25 0.89 -3.42 17.20
C ARG A 25 0.19 -4.38 16.23
N LEU A 26 -0.91 -5.03 16.65
CA LEU A 26 -1.71 -5.86 15.77
C LEU A 26 -2.30 -5.05 14.61
N ASP A 27 -2.75 -3.83 14.86
CA ASP A 27 -3.29 -2.94 13.83
C ASP A 27 -2.22 -2.49 12.84
N VAL A 28 -1.02 -2.14 13.33
CA VAL A 28 0.13 -1.83 12.47
C VAL A 28 0.50 -3.03 11.61
N ASN A 29 0.58 -4.22 12.20
CA ASN A 29 0.88 -5.45 11.46
C ASN A 29 -0.16 -5.71 10.37
N ARG A 30 -1.46 -5.59 10.69
CA ARG A 30 -2.55 -5.77 9.73
C ARG A 30 -2.43 -4.78 8.57
N HIS A 31 -2.15 -3.52 8.87
CA HIS A 31 -1.95 -2.48 7.85
C HIS A 31 -0.74 -2.78 6.95
N VAL A 32 0.41 -3.12 7.54
CA VAL A 32 1.61 -3.47 6.78
C VAL A 32 1.33 -4.67 5.87
N MET A 33 0.72 -5.73 6.40
CA MET A 33 0.38 -6.90 5.60
C MET A 33 -0.59 -6.57 4.47
N SER A 34 -1.63 -5.75 4.71
CA SER A 34 -2.61 -5.40 3.68
C SER A 34 -2.01 -4.57 2.55
N VAL A 35 -1.13 -3.62 2.86
CA VAL A 35 -0.54 -2.70 1.87
C VAL A 35 0.65 -3.35 1.16
N TYR A 36 1.50 -4.08 1.89
CA TYR A 36 2.80 -4.52 1.40
C TYR A 36 2.86 -5.95 0.88
N LEU A 37 1.78 -6.74 0.99
CA LEU A 37 1.77 -8.09 0.46
C LEU A 37 2.06 -8.11 -1.05
N MET A 38 1.28 -7.38 -1.85
CA MET A 38 1.45 -7.37 -3.31
C MET A 38 2.78 -6.75 -3.76
N PRO A 39 3.25 -5.62 -3.18
CA PRO A 39 4.57 -5.05 -3.50
C PRO A 39 5.72 -6.02 -3.26
N LEU A 40 5.75 -6.67 -2.09
CA LEU A 40 6.82 -7.62 -1.76
C LEU A 40 6.73 -8.89 -2.60
N ARG A 41 5.52 -9.36 -2.94
CA ARG A 41 5.32 -10.46 -3.88
C ARG A 41 5.84 -10.09 -5.28
N THR A 42 5.57 -8.87 -5.76
CA THR A 42 6.10 -8.38 -7.04
C THR A 42 7.62 -8.31 -7.03
N TYR A 43 8.21 -7.80 -5.94
CA TYR A 43 9.66 -7.81 -5.75
C TYR A 43 10.23 -9.22 -5.87
N TYR A 44 9.65 -10.18 -5.14
CA TYR A 44 10.09 -11.57 -5.14
C TYR A 44 9.99 -12.20 -6.52
N LEU A 45 8.88 -11.99 -7.23
CA LEU A 45 8.70 -12.48 -8.60
C LEU A 45 9.72 -11.88 -9.58
N GLY A 46 10.20 -10.66 -9.33
CA GLY A 46 11.28 -10.05 -10.10
C GLY A 46 12.67 -10.64 -9.84
N THR A 47 12.83 -11.45 -8.78
CA THR A 47 14.09 -12.15 -8.50
C THR A 47 14.23 -13.42 -9.33
N ASN A 48 15.47 -13.85 -9.51
CA ASN A 48 15.78 -15.19 -10.03
C ASN A 48 15.71 -16.30 -8.95
N GLU A 49 15.16 -16.01 -7.77
CA GLU A 49 15.20 -16.88 -6.58
C GLU A 49 13.86 -17.59 -6.31
N ARG A 50 13.07 -17.85 -7.38
CA ARG A 50 11.74 -18.49 -7.29
C ARG A 50 11.76 -19.91 -6.73
N TRP A 51 12.93 -20.54 -6.67
CA TRP A 51 13.13 -21.85 -6.07
C TRP A 51 13.10 -21.83 -4.53
N LEU A 52 13.16 -20.65 -3.89
CA LEU A 52 13.11 -20.53 -2.43
C LEU A 52 11.75 -20.94 -1.84
N GLY A 53 10.67 -20.77 -2.60
CA GLY A 53 9.32 -21.20 -2.23
C GLY A 53 8.24 -20.51 -3.05
N GLU A 54 6.98 -20.79 -2.73
CA GLU A 54 5.86 -20.11 -3.37
C GLU A 54 5.83 -18.62 -2.97
N PRO A 55 5.55 -17.70 -3.91
CA PRO A 55 5.65 -16.26 -3.65
C PRO A 55 4.88 -15.76 -2.42
N GLU A 56 3.65 -16.23 -2.25
CA GLU A 56 2.81 -15.87 -1.11
C GLU A 56 3.41 -16.40 0.20
N GLU A 57 3.81 -17.67 0.23
CA GLU A 57 4.39 -18.29 1.42
C GLU A 57 5.70 -17.62 1.86
N VAL A 58 6.53 -17.22 0.89
CA VAL A 58 7.80 -16.52 1.16
C VAL A 58 7.53 -15.16 1.81
N VAL A 59 6.57 -14.40 1.30
CA VAL A 59 6.23 -13.07 1.84
C VAL A 59 5.51 -13.19 3.19
N GLN A 60 4.61 -14.16 3.35
CA GLN A 60 3.94 -14.42 4.62
C GLN A 60 4.94 -14.88 5.69
N GLY A 61 5.92 -15.72 5.32
CA GLY A 61 7.01 -16.12 6.20
C GLY A 61 7.87 -14.92 6.62
N PHE A 62 8.14 -13.98 5.71
CA PHE A 62 8.81 -12.72 6.03
C PHE A 62 8.01 -11.89 7.05
N PHE A 63 6.71 -11.71 6.84
CA PHE A 63 5.87 -10.98 7.78
C PHE A 63 5.84 -11.66 9.15
N ALA A 64 5.66 -12.97 9.20
CA ALA A 64 5.67 -13.73 10.45
C ALA A 64 7.00 -13.57 11.21
N ASP A 65 8.13 -13.61 10.50
CA ASP A 65 9.45 -13.49 11.11
C ASP A 65 9.74 -12.06 11.59
N ARG A 66 9.55 -11.04 10.74
CA ARG A 66 9.93 -9.66 11.06
C ARG A 66 8.90 -8.95 11.94
N LEU A 67 7.61 -9.12 11.68
CA LEU A 67 6.56 -8.47 12.46
C LEU A 67 6.36 -9.10 13.85
N ALA A 68 6.93 -10.28 14.11
CA ALA A 68 7.00 -10.87 15.45
C ALA A 68 8.08 -10.22 16.32
N ARG A 69 9.10 -9.58 15.74
CA ARG A 69 10.17 -8.91 16.49
C ARG A 69 9.69 -7.60 17.10
N GLY A 70 9.88 -7.42 18.40
CA GLY A 70 9.38 -6.25 19.15
C GLY A 70 10.09 -4.95 18.78
N ASP A 71 11.34 -5.03 18.34
CA ASP A 71 12.20 -3.90 17.97
C ASP A 71 12.05 -3.47 16.51
N PHE A 72 11.39 -4.25 15.65
CA PHE A 72 11.40 -4.04 14.20
C PHE A 72 10.98 -2.64 13.76
N PHE A 73 9.87 -2.12 14.30
CA PHE A 73 9.40 -0.77 13.97
C PHE A 73 10.21 0.33 14.65
N ALA A 74 10.81 0.06 15.81
CA ALA A 74 11.72 1.00 16.46
C ALA A 74 13.05 1.14 15.67
N GLU A 75 13.54 0.03 15.09
CA GLU A 75 14.70 0.05 14.19
C GLU A 75 14.39 0.81 12.90
N TRP A 76 13.21 0.60 12.33
CA TRP A 76 12.72 1.38 11.20
C TRP A 76 12.70 2.88 11.52
N GLU A 77 12.06 3.27 12.62
CA GLU A 77 11.96 4.67 13.02
C GLU A 77 13.34 5.32 13.16
N ARG A 78 14.26 4.64 13.85
CA ARG A 78 15.65 5.11 14.01
C ARG A 78 16.42 5.19 12.70
N SER A 79 16.06 4.39 11.69
CA SER A 79 16.71 4.44 10.37
C SER A 79 16.39 5.72 9.59
N GLY A 80 15.27 6.38 9.89
CA GLY A 80 14.77 7.54 9.14
C GLY A 80 14.34 7.22 7.70
N MET A 81 14.27 5.95 7.31
CA MET A 81 13.89 5.53 5.96
C MET A 81 12.37 5.55 5.79
N ARG A 82 11.89 5.80 4.56
CA ARG A 82 10.48 5.49 4.21
C ARG A 82 10.18 4.02 4.50
N LEU A 83 8.99 3.72 5.03
CA LEU A 83 8.62 2.36 5.41
C LEU A 83 8.73 1.38 4.24
N ARG A 84 8.28 1.80 3.04
CA ARG A 84 8.44 1.02 1.80
C ARG A 84 9.88 0.56 1.56
N ARG A 85 10.85 1.48 1.60
CA ARG A 85 12.27 1.16 1.36
C ARG A 85 12.84 0.29 2.47
N TRP A 86 12.43 0.55 3.72
CA TRP A 86 12.82 -0.27 4.87
C TRP A 86 12.35 -1.72 4.70
N LEU A 87 11.08 -1.94 4.33
CA LEU A 87 10.50 -3.26 4.15
C LEU A 87 11.16 -4.03 2.99
N VAL A 88 11.43 -3.38 1.85
CA VAL A 88 12.15 -4.00 0.73
C VAL A 88 13.55 -4.44 1.15
N ASN A 89 14.28 -3.58 1.87
CA ASN A 89 15.61 -3.93 2.38
C ASN A 89 15.55 -5.11 3.36
N ALA A 90 14.63 -5.05 4.33
CA ALA A 90 14.43 -6.13 5.29
C ALA A 90 14.07 -7.45 4.60
N PHE A 91 13.27 -7.38 3.53
CA PHE A 91 12.88 -8.55 2.74
C PHE A 91 14.06 -9.11 1.93
N CYS A 92 14.88 -8.27 1.33
CA CYS A 92 16.14 -8.69 0.67
C CYS A 92 17.06 -9.45 1.64
N PHE A 93 17.22 -8.96 2.88
CA PHE A 93 17.99 -9.67 3.91
C PHE A 93 17.33 -11.00 4.31
N TYR A 94 16.00 -11.01 4.47
CA TYR A 94 15.26 -12.24 4.75
C TYR A 94 15.43 -13.30 3.64
N LEU A 95 15.40 -12.91 2.35
CA LEU A 95 15.63 -13.85 1.24
C LEU A 95 17.04 -14.44 1.29
N LYS A 96 18.07 -13.64 1.63
CA LYS A 96 19.44 -14.13 1.81
C LYS A 96 19.53 -15.13 2.97
N GLU A 97 18.84 -14.86 4.08
CA GLU A 97 18.77 -15.78 5.23
C GLU A 97 18.05 -17.09 4.86
N LEU A 98 16.93 -17.00 4.13
CA LEU A 98 16.16 -18.14 3.66
C LEU A 98 16.97 -19.02 2.71
N ARG A 99 17.70 -18.39 1.77
CA ARG A 99 18.65 -19.08 0.88
C ARG A 99 19.70 -19.85 1.68
N ARG A 100 20.39 -19.18 2.61
CA ARG A 100 21.38 -19.83 3.49
C ARG A 100 20.79 -20.99 4.30
N ARG A 101 19.53 -20.89 4.73
CA ARG A 101 18.83 -21.97 5.44
C ARG A 101 18.59 -23.18 4.52
N LYS A 102 18.04 -22.97 3.32
CA LYS A 102 17.76 -24.05 2.34
C LYS A 102 19.02 -24.82 1.92
N TYR A 103 20.14 -24.13 1.77
CA TYR A 103 21.45 -24.74 1.49
C TYR A 103 21.96 -25.58 2.67
N ARG A 104 21.89 -25.07 3.90
CA ARG A 104 22.27 -25.85 5.11
C ARG A 104 21.41 -27.09 5.31
N ASP A 105 20.13 -27.01 4.96
CA ASP A 105 19.19 -28.13 5.07
C ASP A 105 19.37 -29.18 3.94
N GLY A 106 20.38 -29.01 3.06
CA GLY A 106 20.68 -29.94 1.95
C GLY A 106 19.63 -29.96 0.85
N ARG A 107 18.70 -28.98 0.83
CA ARG A 107 17.59 -28.90 -0.14
C ARG A 107 17.95 -28.15 -1.42
N ALA A 108 19.09 -27.46 -1.42
CA ALA A 108 19.73 -26.87 -2.59
C ALA A 108 21.22 -27.22 -2.49
N GLY A 109 21.86 -27.61 -3.60
CA GLY A 109 23.21 -28.22 -3.65
C GLY A 109 24.37 -27.36 -3.10
N GLU A 110 25.48 -27.22 -3.82
CA GLU A 110 26.56 -26.33 -3.35
C GLU A 110 26.15 -24.86 -3.43
N MET A 111 26.50 -24.10 -2.39
CA MET A 111 26.16 -22.68 -2.27
C MET A 111 27.13 -21.85 -3.11
N ALA A 112 26.72 -21.45 -4.32
CA ALA A 112 27.39 -20.36 -5.02
C ALA A 112 27.14 -19.04 -4.26
N ASP A 113 28.15 -18.18 -4.11
CA ASP A 113 28.01 -16.85 -3.48
C ASP A 113 27.53 -15.80 -4.50
N ASP A 114 26.53 -16.15 -5.31
CA ASP A 114 26.00 -15.24 -6.31
C ASP A 114 25.06 -14.21 -5.66
N PRO A 115 25.19 -12.92 -6.00
CA PRO A 115 24.28 -11.89 -5.52
C PRO A 115 22.85 -12.12 -5.99
N LEU A 116 21.87 -11.62 -5.23
CA LEU A 116 20.47 -11.57 -5.67
C LEU A 116 20.38 -10.79 -6.99
N THR A 117 19.94 -11.46 -8.05
CA THR A 117 19.77 -10.85 -9.37
C THR A 117 18.29 -10.65 -9.67
N PHE A 118 18.00 -9.54 -10.35
CA PHE A 118 16.65 -9.11 -10.71
C PHE A 118 16.51 -8.96 -12.22
N SER A 119 15.35 -9.31 -12.75
CA SER A 119 14.98 -8.95 -14.11
C SER A 119 14.36 -7.55 -14.14
N GLY A 120 14.98 -6.60 -14.84
CA GLY A 120 14.47 -5.23 -14.97
C GLY A 120 14.77 -4.35 -13.77
N ASP A 121 13.88 -3.40 -13.48
CA ASP A 121 14.00 -2.45 -12.36
C ASP A 121 13.05 -2.86 -11.21
N PRO A 122 13.54 -3.57 -10.18
CA PRO A 122 12.70 -4.06 -9.10
C PRO A 122 12.16 -2.93 -8.22
N GLU A 123 12.86 -1.82 -8.08
CA GLU A 123 12.39 -0.69 -7.28
C GLU A 123 11.17 -0.04 -7.93
N ARG A 124 11.22 0.20 -9.25
CA ARG A 124 10.06 0.72 -9.99
C ARG A 124 8.87 -0.23 -9.98
N ALA A 125 9.11 -1.54 -10.09
CA ALA A 125 8.04 -2.53 -10.05
C ALA A 125 7.35 -2.57 -8.68
N VAL A 126 8.12 -2.48 -7.59
CA VAL A 126 7.59 -2.38 -6.22
C VAL A 126 6.82 -1.08 -6.01
N ASP A 127 7.37 0.04 -6.44
CA ASP A 127 6.74 1.35 -6.29
C ASP A 127 5.38 1.37 -6.99
N ARG A 128 5.30 0.84 -8.22
CA ARG A 128 4.03 0.69 -8.95
C ARG A 128 3.05 -0.23 -8.23
N ALA A 129 3.53 -1.37 -7.73
CA ALA A 129 2.71 -2.32 -7.00
C ALA A 129 2.16 -1.75 -5.69
N PHE A 130 2.98 -0.95 -4.99
CA PHE A 130 2.59 -0.24 -3.78
C PHE A 130 1.47 0.73 -4.07
N VAL A 131 1.67 1.60 -5.07
CA VAL A 131 0.67 2.53 -5.59
C VAL A 131 -0.67 1.84 -5.83
N VAL A 132 -0.68 0.72 -6.57
CA VAL A 132 -1.92 -0.03 -6.86
C VAL A 132 -2.57 -0.56 -5.59
N SER A 133 -1.79 -1.10 -4.66
CA SER A 133 -2.30 -1.68 -3.40
C SER A 133 -2.95 -0.61 -2.52
N VAL A 134 -2.31 0.55 -2.39
CA VAL A 134 -2.84 1.70 -1.64
C VAL A 134 -4.15 2.19 -2.26
N VAL A 135 -4.19 2.36 -3.59
CA VAL A 135 -5.41 2.80 -4.30
C VAL A 135 -6.55 1.81 -4.12
N GLN A 136 -6.29 0.51 -4.28
CA GLN A 136 -7.30 -0.53 -4.09
C GLN A 136 -7.85 -0.55 -2.65
N GLN A 137 -6.96 -0.43 -1.67
CA GLN A 137 -7.37 -0.38 -0.27
C GLN A 137 -8.17 0.89 0.05
N ALA A 138 -7.79 2.04 -0.52
CA ALA A 138 -8.52 3.30 -0.39
C ALA A 138 -9.91 3.22 -1.03
N LEU A 139 -10.02 2.62 -2.23
CA LEU A 139 -11.30 2.39 -2.91
C LEU A 139 -12.22 1.53 -2.05
N GLU A 140 -11.74 0.38 -1.58
CA GLU A 140 -12.54 -0.53 -0.78
C GLU A 140 -12.98 0.09 0.54
N THR A 141 -12.07 0.78 1.23
CA THR A 141 -12.38 1.45 2.50
C THR A 141 -13.40 2.57 2.29
N ALA A 142 -13.24 3.39 1.24
CA ALA A 142 -14.19 4.45 0.94
C ALA A 142 -15.57 3.92 0.50
N ARG A 143 -15.60 2.78 -0.22
CA ARG A 143 -16.84 2.06 -0.54
C ARG A 143 -17.60 1.66 0.71
N LEU A 144 -16.92 0.98 1.64
CA LEU A 144 -17.50 0.55 2.91
C LEU A 144 -18.03 1.76 3.71
N MET A 145 -17.24 2.83 3.83
CA MET A 145 -17.67 4.07 4.50
C MET A 145 -18.90 4.70 3.85
N CYS A 146 -18.98 4.71 2.52
CA CYS A 146 -20.16 5.21 1.81
C CYS A 146 -21.39 4.37 2.11
N ASN A 147 -21.27 3.04 2.08
CA ASN A 147 -22.39 2.15 2.39
C ASN A 147 -22.88 2.33 3.82
N ASP A 148 -21.96 2.37 4.79
CA ASP A 148 -22.30 2.53 6.22
C ASP A 148 -22.94 3.90 6.53
N THR A 149 -22.66 4.92 5.71
CA THR A 149 -23.22 6.27 5.86
C THR A 149 -24.44 6.55 4.97
N GLY A 150 -25.02 5.51 4.34
CA GLY A 150 -26.21 5.65 3.48
C GLY A 150 -25.92 6.33 2.13
N LEU A 151 -24.66 6.38 1.72
CA LEU A 151 -24.17 6.99 0.48
C LEU A 151 -23.79 5.94 -0.57
N GLY A 152 -24.33 4.72 -0.49
CA GLY A 152 -24.07 3.64 -1.46
C GLY A 152 -24.37 4.03 -2.91
N GLU A 153 -25.50 4.73 -3.16
CA GLU A 153 -25.82 5.27 -4.48
C GLU A 153 -24.81 6.31 -4.97
N HIS A 154 -24.25 7.11 -4.05
CA HIS A 154 -23.20 8.08 -4.41
C HIS A 154 -21.92 7.35 -4.82
N TRP A 155 -21.59 6.25 -4.14
CA TRP A 155 -20.48 5.39 -4.51
C TRP A 155 -20.68 4.73 -5.87
N SER A 156 -21.87 4.20 -6.15
CA SER A 156 -22.18 3.59 -7.45
C SER A 156 -22.00 4.59 -8.60
N VAL A 157 -22.49 5.82 -8.44
CA VAL A 157 -22.29 6.89 -9.43
C VAL A 157 -20.82 7.26 -9.59
N PHE A 158 -20.05 7.26 -8.50
CA PHE A 158 -18.59 7.45 -8.56
C PHE A 158 -17.89 6.35 -9.35
N GLU A 159 -18.16 5.07 -9.09
CA GLU A 159 -17.56 3.95 -9.82
C GLU A 159 -17.90 3.97 -11.31
N GLN A 160 -19.17 4.24 -11.65
CA GLN A 160 -19.60 4.35 -13.05
C GLN A 160 -18.87 5.47 -13.79
N HIS A 161 -18.71 6.63 -13.16
CA HIS A 161 -18.03 7.75 -13.81
C HIS A 161 -16.52 7.57 -13.86
N TYR A 162 -15.86 7.34 -12.72
CA TYR A 162 -14.40 7.38 -12.62
C TYR A 162 -13.71 6.06 -12.95
N CYS A 163 -14.36 4.91 -12.75
CA CYS A 163 -13.76 3.60 -13.04
C CYS A 163 -14.26 2.99 -14.35
N ARG A 164 -15.45 3.37 -14.81
CA ARG A 164 -16.02 2.88 -16.08
C ARG A 164 -16.10 3.96 -17.16
N GLN A 165 -15.60 5.17 -16.87
CA GLN A 165 -15.54 6.30 -17.80
C GLN A 165 -16.89 6.69 -18.42
N MET A 166 -18.01 6.42 -17.72
CA MET A 166 -19.34 6.79 -18.19
C MET A 166 -19.60 8.29 -18.00
N SER A 167 -20.29 8.91 -18.95
CA SER A 167 -20.74 10.30 -18.82
C SER A 167 -21.87 10.44 -17.80
N TYR A 168 -22.04 11.63 -17.22
CA TYR A 168 -23.17 11.89 -16.32
C TYR A 168 -24.53 11.81 -17.01
N ALA A 169 -24.59 11.96 -18.35
CA ALA A 169 -25.80 11.76 -19.12
C ALA A 169 -26.21 10.28 -19.16
N GLU A 170 -25.27 9.39 -19.46
CA GLU A 170 -25.53 7.94 -19.48
C GLU A 170 -25.90 7.42 -18.09
N ILE A 171 -25.22 7.89 -17.05
CA ILE A 171 -25.54 7.53 -15.66
C ILE A 171 -26.94 8.02 -15.28
N ALA A 172 -27.31 9.25 -15.68
CA ALA A 172 -28.63 9.81 -15.45
C ALA A 172 -29.75 8.98 -16.10
N GLU A 173 -29.54 8.49 -17.34
CA GLU A 173 -30.48 7.61 -18.02
C GLU A 173 -30.68 6.27 -17.29
N GLN A 174 -29.63 5.69 -16.74
CA GLN A 174 -29.71 4.40 -16.04
C GLN A 174 -30.32 4.51 -14.63
N THR A 175 -30.06 5.61 -13.93
CA THR A 175 -30.41 5.77 -12.51
C THR A 175 -31.69 6.59 -12.29
N GLY A 176 -32.13 7.36 -13.29
CA GLY A 176 -33.22 8.31 -13.17
C GLY A 176 -32.85 9.62 -12.46
N TYR A 177 -31.59 9.82 -12.08
CA TYR A 177 -31.10 11.09 -11.55
C TYR A 177 -30.90 12.12 -12.65
N LYS A 178 -30.96 13.41 -12.31
CA LYS A 178 -30.51 14.47 -13.23
C LYS A 178 -28.97 14.44 -13.35
N PRO A 179 -28.38 14.76 -14.52
CA PRO A 179 -26.93 14.79 -14.70
C PRO A 179 -26.19 15.63 -13.65
N ASP A 180 -26.70 16.81 -13.30
CA ASP A 180 -26.11 17.67 -12.26
C ASP A 180 -26.09 17.00 -10.88
N ARG A 181 -27.15 16.24 -10.56
CA ARG A 181 -27.23 15.48 -9.30
C ARG A 181 -26.23 14.33 -9.31
N ALA A 182 -26.10 13.60 -10.42
CA ALA A 182 -25.09 12.55 -10.57
C ALA A 182 -23.67 13.11 -10.38
N ALA A 183 -23.36 14.29 -10.93
CA ALA A 183 -22.07 14.96 -10.73
C ALA A 183 -21.81 15.37 -9.27
N VAL A 184 -22.83 15.81 -8.53
CA VAL A 184 -22.72 16.08 -7.08
C VAL A 184 -22.49 14.78 -6.30
N MET A 185 -23.19 13.71 -6.67
CA MET A 185 -23.06 12.40 -6.04
C MET A 185 -21.65 11.83 -6.20
N ALA A 186 -21.12 11.82 -7.43
CA ALA A 186 -19.77 11.38 -7.74
C ALA A 186 -18.71 12.15 -6.94
N ARG A 187 -18.81 13.49 -6.88
CA ARG A 187 -17.86 14.33 -6.14
C ARG A 187 -17.88 14.08 -4.63
N THR A 188 -19.06 13.81 -4.07
CA THR A 188 -19.21 13.50 -2.64
C THR A 188 -18.48 12.20 -2.29
N ALA A 189 -18.64 11.15 -3.08
CA ALA A 189 -17.92 9.89 -2.91
C ALA A 189 -16.41 10.04 -3.19
N ALA A 190 -16.03 10.78 -4.24
CA ALA A 190 -14.63 11.06 -4.56
C ALA A 190 -13.89 11.77 -3.41
N ARG A 191 -14.57 12.66 -2.68
CA ARG A 191 -13.99 13.33 -1.50
C ARG A 191 -13.64 12.33 -0.39
N LYS A 192 -14.47 11.32 -0.16
CA LYS A 192 -14.21 10.26 0.83
C LYS A 192 -13.06 9.36 0.39
N PHE A 193 -13.04 8.98 -0.89
CA PHE A 193 -11.91 8.24 -1.47
C PHE A 193 -10.59 9.01 -1.29
N ARG A 194 -10.53 10.29 -1.67
CA ARG A 194 -9.32 11.12 -1.50
C ARG A 194 -8.88 11.25 -0.04
N ALA A 195 -9.84 11.41 0.89
CA ALA A 195 -9.53 11.47 2.32
C ALA A 195 -8.90 10.16 2.82
N THR A 196 -9.44 9.03 2.37
CA THR A 196 -8.93 7.69 2.72
C THR A 196 -7.57 7.42 2.11
N LEU A 197 -7.37 7.81 0.84
CA LEU A 197 -6.09 7.69 0.16
C LEU A 197 -5.00 8.51 0.85
N ARG A 198 -5.32 9.75 1.24
CA ARG A 198 -4.41 10.60 2.01
C ARG A 198 -4.01 9.94 3.33
N ASP A 199 -4.98 9.46 4.10
CA ASP A 199 -4.71 8.79 5.39
C ASP A 199 -3.81 7.55 5.22
N LEU A 200 -3.98 6.76 4.15
CA LEU A 200 -3.09 5.62 3.88
C LEU A 200 -1.66 6.04 3.50
N LEU A 201 -1.51 7.11 2.71
CA LEU A 201 -0.18 7.62 2.30
C LEU A 201 0.56 8.30 3.47
N GLU A 202 -0.16 9.01 4.33
CA GLU A 202 0.40 9.61 5.55
C GLU A 202 0.97 8.57 6.53
N ARG A 203 0.45 7.34 6.51
CA ARG A 203 0.97 6.21 7.31
C ARG A 203 2.31 5.66 6.78
N ASP A 204 2.65 5.87 5.51
CA ASP A 204 3.91 5.42 4.89
C ASP A 204 5.04 6.47 4.94
N ALA A 205 4.68 7.75 4.78
CA ALA A 205 5.61 8.77 4.33
C ALA A 205 6.32 9.50 5.48
N VAL A 206 7.57 9.14 5.79
CA VAL A 206 8.39 9.89 6.76
C VAL A 206 8.63 11.36 6.33
N HIS A 207 8.77 11.61 5.01
CA HIS A 207 8.84 12.94 4.39
C HIS A 207 8.48 12.84 2.88
N GLY A 208 7.31 13.35 2.47
CA GLY A 208 6.88 13.38 1.07
C GLY A 208 5.60 14.20 0.84
N ASP A 209 5.52 14.89 -0.30
CA ASP A 209 4.31 15.62 -0.70
C ASP A 209 3.21 14.64 -1.15
N VAL A 210 2.35 14.28 -0.20
CA VAL A 210 1.22 13.37 -0.40
C VAL A 210 0.27 13.87 -1.50
N ASP A 211 0.15 15.19 -1.70
CA ASP A 211 -0.75 15.74 -2.70
C ASP A 211 -0.21 15.54 -4.14
N SER A 212 1.11 15.62 -4.33
CA SER A 212 1.76 15.27 -5.59
C SER A 212 1.61 13.78 -5.93
N GLU A 213 1.74 12.90 -4.93
CA GLU A 213 1.55 11.46 -5.11
C GLU A 213 0.08 11.14 -5.44
N ILE A 214 -0.90 11.76 -4.76
CA ILE A 214 -2.33 11.62 -5.08
C ILE A 214 -2.67 12.10 -6.49
N ALA A 215 -2.08 13.21 -6.96
CA ALA A 215 -2.32 13.72 -8.30
C ALA A 215 -1.88 12.72 -9.38
N SER A 216 -0.66 12.18 -9.26
CA SER A 216 -0.17 11.13 -10.18
C SER A 216 -1.01 9.85 -10.13
N LEU A 217 -1.59 9.50 -8.98
CA LEU A 217 -2.43 8.33 -8.83
C LEU A 217 -3.81 8.47 -9.49
N LEU A 218 -4.41 9.66 -9.40
CA LEU A 218 -5.70 9.94 -10.03
C LEU A 218 -5.61 9.99 -11.55
N GLU A 219 -4.47 10.39 -12.11
CA GLU A 219 -4.21 10.30 -13.56
C GLU A 219 -4.18 8.85 -14.04
N ILE A 220 -3.56 7.93 -13.29
CA ILE A 220 -3.51 6.50 -13.64
C ILE A 220 -4.92 5.88 -13.65
N CYS A 221 -5.82 6.28 -12.75
CA CYS A 221 -7.21 5.82 -12.77
C CYS A 221 -8.01 6.32 -13.99
N ASN A 222 -7.59 7.41 -14.63
CA ASN A 222 -8.19 7.86 -15.89
C ASN A 222 -7.68 7.05 -17.11
N ASP A 223 -6.54 6.38 -16.99
CA ASP A 223 -5.87 5.62 -18.06
C ASP A 223 -6.09 4.08 -17.98
N LEU A 224 -6.85 3.61 -16.98
CA LEU A 224 -7.31 2.22 -16.83
C LEU A 224 -8.72 2.05 -17.38
#